data_AF-A0A537ECC9-F1
#
_entry.id   AF-A0A537ECC9-F1
#
_cell.length_a   1.000
_cell.length_b   1.000
_cell.length_c   1.000
_cell.angle_alpha   90.00
_cell.angle_beta   90.00
_cell.angle_gamma   90.00
#
_symmetry.space_group_name_H-M   'P 1'
#
loop_
_entity.id
_entity.type
_entity.pdbx_description
1 polymer ?
#
loop_
_entity_poly.entity_id
_entity_poly.type
_entity_poly.pdbx_seq_one_letter_code
_entity_poly.pdbx_strand_id
1 'polypeptide(L)'
;MQTSPKKSTGYDLRRLVGSVNQLRFNDNRGEVSFFGQKMIILRRDVIRIMREALERLVGDQSAPFLSYLASGIGVHEGSIFRESIGSTGEQSRQSLENLVHSALEDTNLGLGKIRIDGLDFDKSSASIVVVNCFEATENGFSEEPNCIFTSGFLAGIFAEVLDKTVQAKEVRCMSQGATECEFKITLVETGDGQEAEKPKVDLNEVDGAPLKGEVKPGTGGGSTSTKSAIGTSEGSTGDQTEKSDSKDIDAGVEKAARIAKHKQHFWNKFKKE
;
A
#
# COMPACT_ATOMS: atom_id res chain seq x y z
N MET A 1 -7.43 52.00 4.80
CA MET A 1 -8.42 51.11 5.47
C MET A 1 -9.56 50.96 4.49
N GLN A 2 -9.99 49.81 3.97
CA GLN A 2 -9.95 48.40 4.38
C GLN A 2 -10.03 47.55 3.09
N THR A 3 -9.05 46.68 2.85
CA THR A 3 -9.13 45.20 2.81
C THR A 3 -9.97 44.58 1.68
N SER A 4 -9.26 44.00 0.70
CA SER A 4 -9.76 42.98 -0.22
C SER A 4 -10.40 41.80 0.50
N PRO A 5 -11.48 41.20 -0.05
CA PRO A 5 -11.86 39.86 0.34
C PRO A 5 -10.97 38.83 -0.37
N LYS A 6 -10.29 37.99 0.43
CA LYS A 6 -9.65 36.75 -0.01
C LYS A 6 -10.72 35.86 -0.67
N LYS A 7 -10.54 35.53 -1.95
CA LYS A 7 -11.30 34.43 -2.57
C LYS A 7 -10.79 33.12 -2.00
N SER A 8 -11.64 32.47 -1.21
CA SER A 8 -11.46 31.10 -0.74
C SER A 8 -11.39 30.16 -1.94
N THR A 9 -10.28 29.47 -2.11
CA THR A 9 -10.15 28.29 -2.97
C THR A 9 -10.88 27.12 -2.33
N GLY A 10 -12.22 27.20 -2.32
CA GLY A 10 -13.06 26.03 -2.10
C GLY A 10 -13.06 25.23 -3.39
N TYR A 11 -12.53 24.01 -3.34
CA TYR A 11 -12.68 23.07 -4.44
C TYR A 11 -14.18 22.81 -4.63
N ASP A 12 -14.72 23.30 -5.75
CA ASP A 12 -16.12 23.11 -6.11
C ASP A 12 -16.33 21.63 -6.49
N LEU A 13 -16.79 20.84 -5.52
CA LEU A 13 -17.12 19.42 -5.67
C LEU A 13 -18.11 19.15 -6.82
N ARG A 14 -18.89 20.15 -7.24
CA ARG A 14 -19.77 20.00 -8.42
C ARG A 14 -19.01 19.97 -9.75
N ARG A 15 -17.73 20.35 -9.75
CA ARG A 15 -16.82 20.21 -10.90
C ARG A 15 -16.14 18.83 -10.96
N LEU A 16 -16.20 18.04 -9.88
CA LEU A 16 -15.65 16.68 -9.80
C LEU A 16 -16.58 15.62 -10.42
N VAL A 17 -17.89 15.88 -10.45
CA VAL A 17 -18.90 14.93 -10.99
C VAL A 17 -19.21 15.23 -12.47
N GLY A 18 -18.71 16.34 -13.02
CA GLY A 18 -19.15 16.88 -14.32
C GLY A 18 -18.21 16.75 -15.52
N SER A 19 -16.97 16.26 -15.40
CA SER A 19 -16.11 16.07 -16.58
C SER A 19 -15.20 14.85 -16.51
N VAL A 20 -15.72 13.75 -17.05
CA VAL A 20 -15.07 12.72 -17.90
C VAL A 20 -13.56 12.92 -18.18
N ASN A 21 -12.72 12.72 -17.15
CA ASN A 21 -11.45 11.97 -17.19
C ASN A 21 -10.78 12.08 -15.81
N GLN A 22 -11.19 11.19 -14.90
CA GLN A 22 -10.60 11.00 -13.57
C GLN A 22 -9.16 10.46 -13.66
N LEU A 23 -8.85 9.75 -14.76
CA LEU A 23 -7.54 9.24 -15.12
C LEU A 23 -6.91 10.15 -16.19
N ARG A 24 -5.70 10.63 -15.96
CA ARG A 24 -4.94 11.47 -16.90
C ARG A 24 -3.59 10.86 -17.20
N PHE A 25 -3.28 10.78 -18.48
CA PHE A 25 -1.97 10.41 -19.00
C PHE A 25 -1.23 11.67 -19.43
N ASN A 26 0.02 11.80 -18.98
CA ASN A 26 0.94 12.83 -19.43
C ASN A 26 2.12 12.16 -20.12
N ASP A 27 1.97 11.90 -21.42
CA ASP A 27 2.94 11.16 -22.22
C ASP A 27 4.31 11.85 -22.26
N ASN A 28 4.34 13.18 -22.25
CA ASN A 28 5.58 13.96 -22.25
C ASN A 28 6.43 13.72 -20.99
N ARG A 29 5.79 13.32 -19.88
CA ARG A 29 6.46 13.04 -18.60
C ARG A 29 6.39 11.58 -18.17
N GLY A 30 5.68 10.73 -18.93
CA GLY A 30 5.41 9.34 -18.56
C GLY A 30 4.60 9.21 -17.26
N GLU A 31 3.76 10.19 -16.92
CA GLU A 31 3.01 10.19 -15.67
C GLU A 31 1.55 9.76 -15.90
N VAL A 32 1.04 8.90 -15.02
CA VAL A 32 -0.39 8.61 -14.90
C VAL A 32 -0.88 9.25 -13.61
N SER A 33 -2.05 9.87 -13.64
CA SER A 33 -2.67 10.41 -12.42
C SER A 33 -4.15 10.06 -12.34
N PHE A 34 -4.60 9.76 -11.13
CA PHE A 34 -5.98 9.47 -10.80
C PHE A 34 -6.43 10.42 -9.70
N PHE A 35 -7.47 11.22 -9.94
CA PHE A 35 -7.90 12.29 -9.02
C PHE A 35 -6.77 13.23 -8.56
N GLY A 36 -5.78 13.49 -9.43
CA GLY A 36 -4.62 14.33 -9.12
C GLY A 36 -3.52 13.63 -8.33
N GLN A 37 -3.75 12.40 -7.86
CA GLN A 37 -2.72 11.55 -7.28
C GLN A 37 -1.92 10.88 -8.39
N LYS A 38 -0.60 10.79 -8.22
CA LYS A 38 0.27 10.11 -9.20
C LYS A 38 0.16 8.60 -9.00
N MET A 39 -0.14 7.89 -10.07
CA MET A 39 -0.35 6.46 -10.06
C MET A 39 0.63 5.78 -11.01
N ILE A 40 0.80 4.48 -10.79
CA ILE A 40 1.43 3.58 -11.75
C ILE A 40 0.41 2.52 -12.19
N ILE A 41 0.56 2.03 -13.41
CA ILE A 41 -0.23 0.92 -13.92
C ILE A 41 0.61 -0.34 -13.78
N LEU A 42 0.14 -1.27 -12.95
CA LEU A 42 0.75 -2.58 -12.77
C LEU A 42 -0.18 -3.68 -13.27
N ARG A 43 0.41 -4.82 -13.63
CA ARG A 43 -0.36 -6.03 -13.94
C ARG A 43 -1.08 -6.53 -12.69
N ARG A 44 -2.23 -7.20 -12.92
CA ARG A 44 -3.08 -7.72 -11.85
C ARG A 44 -2.36 -8.73 -10.94
N ASP A 45 -1.45 -9.52 -11.50
CA ASP A 45 -0.73 -10.58 -10.80
C ASP A 45 0.49 -10.12 -9.99
N VAL A 46 0.80 -8.81 -9.99
CA VAL A 46 1.99 -8.27 -9.30
C VAL A 46 2.00 -8.60 -7.81
N ILE A 47 0.85 -8.49 -7.14
CA ILE A 47 0.73 -8.76 -5.70
C ILE A 47 0.92 -10.24 -5.39
N ARG A 48 0.40 -11.14 -6.25
CA ARG A 48 0.64 -12.58 -6.13
C ARG A 48 2.13 -12.89 -6.26
N ILE A 49 2.81 -12.34 -7.26
CA ILE A 49 4.25 -12.57 -7.46
C ILE A 49 5.05 -12.07 -6.26
N MET A 50 4.73 -10.89 -5.73
CA MET A 50 5.37 -10.36 -4.52
C MET A 50 5.14 -11.28 -3.31
N ARG A 51 3.91 -11.76 -3.12
CA ARG A 51 3.57 -12.68 -2.03
C ARG A 51 4.34 -14.00 -2.14
N GLU A 52 4.34 -14.64 -3.31
CA GLU A 52 5.06 -15.92 -3.53
C GLU A 52 6.57 -15.75 -3.31
N ALA A 53 7.14 -14.64 -3.76
CA ALA A 53 8.55 -14.33 -3.51
C ALA A 53 8.81 -14.15 -2.00
N LEU A 54 7.92 -13.44 -1.30
CA LEU A 54 8.02 -13.23 0.14
C LEU A 54 7.84 -14.54 0.93
N GLU A 55 6.89 -15.39 0.54
CA GLU A 55 6.69 -16.74 1.10
C GLU A 55 7.95 -17.59 1.01
N ARG A 56 8.69 -17.53 -0.12
CA ARG A 56 9.97 -18.24 -0.27
C ARG A 56 11.06 -17.73 0.68
N LEU A 57 10.99 -16.47 1.11
CA LEU A 57 11.99 -15.85 1.97
C LEU A 57 11.68 -16.02 3.46
N VAL A 58 10.41 -15.82 3.85
CA VAL A 58 10.00 -15.72 5.26
C VAL A 58 8.88 -16.70 5.64
N GLY A 59 8.49 -17.60 4.74
CA GLY A 59 7.51 -18.65 5.01
C GLY A 59 6.16 -18.11 5.47
N ASP A 60 5.70 -18.58 6.62
CA ASP A 60 4.41 -18.23 7.23
C ASP A 60 4.30 -16.76 7.64
N GLN A 61 5.42 -16.04 7.78
CA GLN A 61 5.44 -14.61 8.11
C GLN A 61 5.12 -13.70 6.91
N SER A 62 5.02 -14.26 5.70
CA SER A 62 4.73 -13.50 4.48
C SER A 62 3.35 -12.84 4.51
N ALA A 63 2.32 -13.56 4.93
CA ALA A 63 0.95 -13.07 5.00
C ALA A 63 0.79 -11.88 5.96
N PRO A 64 1.20 -11.95 7.24
CA PRO A 64 1.09 -10.80 8.14
C PRO A 64 1.96 -9.62 7.68
N PHE A 65 3.10 -9.86 7.04
CA PHE A 65 3.95 -8.80 6.50
C PHE A 65 3.28 -8.08 5.31
N LEU A 66 2.73 -8.83 4.35
CA LEU A 66 1.99 -8.28 3.22
C LEU A 66 0.75 -7.49 3.68
N SER A 67 0.01 -8.03 4.65
CA SER A 67 -1.14 -7.35 5.25
C SER A 67 -0.74 -6.04 5.92
N TYR A 68 0.40 -6.01 6.63
CA TYR A 68 0.91 -4.79 7.28
C TYR A 68 1.28 -3.72 6.24
N LEU A 69 2.00 -4.10 5.18
CA LEU A 69 2.34 -3.19 4.08
C LEU A 69 1.08 -2.61 3.43
N ALA A 70 0.12 -3.47 3.09
CA ALA A 70 -1.13 -3.06 2.47
C ALA A 70 -1.93 -2.11 3.38
N SER A 71 -1.94 -2.35 4.71
CA SER A 71 -2.56 -1.45 5.67
C SER A 71 -1.92 -0.08 5.70
N GLY A 72 -0.59 0.02 5.56
CA GLY A 72 0.08 1.32 5.45
C GLY A 72 -0.38 2.12 4.23
N ILE A 73 -0.52 1.45 3.08
CA ILE A 73 -1.07 2.07 1.86
C ILE A 73 -2.53 2.51 2.09
N GLY A 74 -3.34 1.64 2.71
CA GLY A 74 -4.73 1.94 3.03
C GLY A 74 -4.89 3.14 3.96
N VAL A 75 -4.03 3.30 4.97
CA VAL A 75 -4.03 4.47 5.86
C VAL A 75 -3.80 5.75 5.06
N HIS A 76 -2.86 5.75 4.12
CA HIS A 76 -2.63 6.93 3.28
C HIS A 76 -3.86 7.28 2.41
N GLU A 77 -4.52 6.28 1.83
CA GLU A 77 -5.76 6.52 1.08
C GLU A 77 -6.91 7.00 1.98
N GLY A 78 -7.04 6.42 3.17
CA GLY A 78 -8.07 6.80 4.14
C GLY A 78 -7.89 8.21 4.72
N SER A 79 -6.65 8.68 4.89
CA SER A 79 -6.38 10.03 5.41
C SER A 79 -6.87 11.10 4.43
N ILE A 80 -6.79 10.85 3.13
CA ILE A 80 -7.29 11.75 2.08
C ILE A 80 -8.80 11.98 2.24
N PHE A 81 -9.57 10.95 2.61
CA PHE A 81 -11.00 11.11 2.87
C PHE A 81 -11.26 12.05 4.05
N ARG A 82 -10.48 11.92 5.12
CA ARG A 82 -10.60 12.78 6.30
C ARG A 82 -10.15 14.22 6.07
N GLU A 83 -9.08 14.41 5.32
CA GLU A 83 -8.61 15.76 4.97
C GLU A 83 -9.58 16.47 4.02
N SER A 84 -10.33 15.70 3.22
CA SER A 84 -11.33 16.24 2.28
C SER A 84 -12.59 16.78 2.98
N ILE A 85 -12.92 16.29 4.18
CA ILE A 85 -14.03 16.80 4.99
C ILE A 85 -13.56 17.95 5.88
N GLY A 86 -13.63 19.18 5.37
CA GLY A 86 -13.21 20.40 6.08
C GLY A 86 -14.06 20.81 7.29
N SER A 87 -14.82 19.91 7.91
CA SER A 87 -15.77 20.19 9.00
C SER A 87 -15.67 19.15 10.12
N THR A 88 -16.02 19.54 11.35
CA THR A 88 -16.10 18.66 12.52
C THR A 88 -17.55 18.48 12.99
N GLY A 89 -17.87 17.35 13.65
CA GLY A 89 -19.20 17.07 14.21
C GLY A 89 -20.06 16.09 13.38
N GLU A 90 -21.35 15.96 13.69
CA GLU A 90 -22.25 14.94 13.12
C GLU A 90 -22.42 15.08 11.58
N GLN A 91 -22.50 16.31 11.09
CA GLN A 91 -22.53 16.59 9.65
C GLN A 91 -21.25 16.13 8.92
N SER A 92 -20.13 16.08 9.65
CA SER A 92 -18.87 15.56 9.13
C SER A 92 -18.92 14.04 8.94
N ARG A 93 -19.56 13.30 9.86
CA ARG A 93 -19.73 11.84 9.75
C ARG A 93 -20.53 11.45 8.51
N GLN A 94 -21.70 12.05 8.30
CA GLN A 94 -22.52 11.77 7.13
C GLN A 94 -21.80 12.15 5.82
N SER A 95 -21.05 13.26 5.83
CA SER A 95 -20.26 13.68 4.67
C SER A 95 -19.12 12.70 4.38
N LEU A 96 -18.46 12.19 5.43
CA LEU A 96 -17.41 11.19 5.32
C LEU A 96 -17.96 9.87 4.79
N GLU A 97 -19.07 9.40 5.34
CA GLU A 97 -19.76 8.19 4.88
C GLU A 97 -20.08 8.28 3.38
N ASN A 98 -20.74 9.36 2.95
CA ASN A 98 -21.08 9.59 1.55
C ASN A 98 -19.82 9.63 0.65
N LEU A 99 -18.75 10.27 1.14
CA LEU A 99 -17.47 10.33 0.42
C LEU A 99 -16.85 8.94 0.27
N VAL A 100 -16.85 8.14 1.34
CA VAL A 100 -16.30 6.77 1.34
C VAL A 100 -17.09 5.86 0.41
N HIS A 101 -18.43 5.91 0.44
CA HIS A 101 -19.26 5.19 -0.52
C HIS A 101 -18.94 5.61 -1.96
N SER A 102 -18.93 6.91 -2.26
CA SER A 102 -18.64 7.41 -3.61
C SER A 102 -17.23 7.00 -4.05
N ALA A 103 -16.22 7.18 -3.19
CA ALA A 103 -14.84 6.85 -3.51
C ALA A 103 -14.65 5.35 -3.75
N LEU A 104 -15.14 4.47 -2.87
CA LEU A 104 -14.93 3.04 -3.01
C LEU A 104 -15.81 2.40 -4.08
N GLU A 105 -17.10 2.73 -4.15
CA GLU A 105 -18.06 2.06 -5.05
C GLU A 105 -17.99 2.58 -6.49
N ASP A 106 -17.71 3.88 -6.69
CA ASP A 106 -17.59 4.46 -8.04
C ASP A 106 -16.21 4.15 -8.63
N THR A 107 -15.13 4.35 -7.87
CA THR A 107 -13.78 4.17 -8.40
C THR A 107 -13.30 2.73 -8.38
N ASN A 108 -13.78 1.94 -7.40
CA ASN A 108 -13.40 0.54 -7.19
C ASN A 108 -11.91 0.30 -6.92
N LEU A 109 -11.08 1.35 -6.99
CA LEU A 109 -9.63 1.36 -6.78
C LEU A 109 -8.86 0.25 -7.53
N GLY A 110 -9.45 -0.35 -8.56
CA GLY A 110 -8.89 -1.50 -9.27
C GLY A 110 -8.92 -2.82 -8.50
N LEU A 111 -9.58 -2.90 -7.33
CA LEU A 111 -9.61 -4.10 -6.48
C LEU A 111 -10.65 -5.15 -6.95
N GLY A 112 -11.63 -4.73 -7.73
CA GLY A 112 -12.84 -5.49 -8.05
C GLY A 112 -14.07 -4.59 -7.88
N LYS A 113 -15.28 -5.08 -8.15
CA LYS A 113 -16.49 -4.28 -7.92
C LYS A 113 -16.80 -4.23 -6.43
N ILE A 114 -16.56 -3.09 -5.82
CA ILE A 114 -16.74 -2.86 -4.38
C ILE A 114 -18.19 -2.44 -4.09
N ARG A 115 -18.72 -2.95 -2.99
CA ARG A 115 -19.98 -2.53 -2.37
C ARG A 115 -19.80 -2.49 -0.85
N ILE A 116 -20.27 -1.42 -0.22
CA ILE A 116 -20.28 -1.29 1.24
C ILE A 116 -21.68 -1.67 1.72
N ASP A 117 -21.80 -2.84 2.35
CA ASP A 117 -23.08 -3.37 2.83
C ASP A 117 -23.48 -2.81 4.20
N GLY A 118 -22.53 -2.22 4.91
CA GLY A 118 -22.80 -1.48 6.13
C GLY A 118 -21.56 -0.79 6.65
N LEU A 119 -21.75 0.42 7.16
CA LEU A 119 -20.74 1.20 7.87
C LEU A 119 -21.40 1.74 9.14
N ASP A 120 -20.87 1.36 10.31
CA ASP A 120 -21.39 1.73 11.62
C ASP A 120 -20.26 2.39 12.41
N PHE A 121 -20.31 3.72 12.50
CA PHE A 121 -19.32 4.52 13.22
C PHE A 121 -19.38 4.28 14.74
N ASP A 122 -20.57 4.04 15.29
CA ASP A 122 -20.75 3.83 16.73
C ASP A 122 -20.16 2.49 17.17
N LYS A 123 -20.35 1.43 16.37
CA LYS A 123 -19.71 0.13 16.58
C LYS A 123 -18.31 0.03 16.01
N SER A 124 -17.84 1.06 15.30
CA SER A 124 -16.55 1.07 14.60
C SER A 124 -16.37 -0.18 13.74
N SER A 125 -17.37 -0.45 12.89
CA SER A 125 -17.42 -1.66 12.08
C SER A 125 -17.90 -1.37 10.66
N ALA A 126 -17.46 -2.20 9.71
CA ALA A 126 -17.93 -2.14 8.35
C ALA A 126 -18.01 -3.53 7.70
N SER A 127 -18.86 -3.66 6.69
CA SER A 127 -19.01 -4.86 5.87
C SER A 127 -18.81 -4.51 4.41
N ILE A 128 -17.81 -5.12 3.78
CA ILE A 128 -17.42 -4.82 2.40
C ILE A 128 -17.54 -6.08 1.56
N VAL A 129 -18.12 -5.95 0.38
CA VAL A 129 -18.21 -7.01 -0.62
C VAL A 129 -17.40 -6.59 -1.84
N VAL A 130 -16.60 -7.51 -2.38
CA VAL A 130 -15.81 -7.33 -3.59
C VAL A 130 -16.10 -8.46 -4.56
N VAL A 131 -16.82 -8.14 -5.63
CA VAL A 131 -17.06 -9.06 -6.75
C VAL A 131 -15.91 -8.94 -7.74
N ASN A 132 -15.47 -10.05 -8.35
CA ASN A 132 -14.31 -10.05 -9.25
C ASN A 132 -13.08 -9.45 -8.54
N CYS A 133 -12.83 -9.90 -7.31
CA CYS A 133 -11.67 -9.47 -6.53
C CYS A 133 -10.40 -9.85 -7.29
N PHE A 134 -9.55 -8.85 -7.54
CA PHE A 134 -8.34 -9.03 -8.34
C PHE A 134 -7.41 -10.07 -7.71
N GLU A 135 -7.27 -10.03 -6.38
CA GLU A 135 -6.35 -10.88 -5.64
C GLU A 135 -6.81 -12.34 -5.64
N ALA A 136 -8.08 -12.60 -5.33
CA ALA A 136 -8.64 -13.95 -5.40
C ALA A 136 -8.53 -14.56 -6.81
N THR A 137 -8.81 -13.75 -7.83
CA THR A 137 -8.75 -14.20 -9.24
C THR A 137 -7.34 -14.66 -9.63
N GLU A 138 -6.32 -13.93 -9.18
CA GLU A 138 -4.92 -14.27 -9.49
C GLU A 138 -4.38 -15.39 -8.62
N ASN A 139 -4.83 -15.49 -7.37
CA ASN A 139 -4.37 -16.53 -6.44
C ASN A 139 -4.83 -17.94 -6.81
N GLY A 140 -5.99 -18.06 -7.47
CA GLY A 140 -6.59 -19.35 -7.79
C GLY A 140 -7.20 -20.04 -6.57
N PHE A 141 -7.44 -21.35 -6.68
CA PHE A 141 -8.13 -22.11 -5.63
C PHE A 141 -7.32 -22.17 -4.33
N SER A 142 -8.01 -22.06 -3.20
CA SER A 142 -7.44 -22.14 -1.85
C SER A 142 -8.45 -22.73 -0.87
N GLU A 143 -7.97 -23.45 0.13
CA GLU A 143 -8.80 -23.97 1.22
C GLU A 143 -9.20 -22.86 2.21
N GLU A 144 -8.35 -21.84 2.38
CA GLU A 144 -8.54 -20.71 3.27
C GLU A 144 -8.74 -19.40 2.47
N PRO A 145 -9.38 -18.37 3.06
CA PRO A 145 -9.42 -17.03 2.47
C PRO A 145 -8.00 -16.50 2.23
N ASN A 146 -7.76 -15.91 1.05
CA ASN A 146 -6.40 -15.57 0.61
C ASN A 146 -6.24 -14.15 0.04
N CYS A 147 -7.22 -13.26 0.22
CA CYS A 147 -7.11 -11.86 -0.17
C CYS A 147 -6.39 -11.03 0.91
N ILE A 148 -5.13 -11.35 1.15
CA ILE A 148 -4.31 -10.79 2.24
C ILE A 148 -4.04 -9.30 2.02
N PHE A 149 -3.66 -8.91 0.80
CA PHE A 149 -3.42 -7.51 0.46
C PHE A 149 -4.70 -6.70 0.59
N THR A 150 -5.80 -7.20 0.02
CA THR A 150 -7.10 -6.52 0.05
C THR A 150 -7.59 -6.32 1.48
N SER A 151 -7.45 -7.35 2.33
CA SER A 151 -7.78 -7.26 3.76
C SER A 151 -6.95 -6.17 4.44
N GLY A 152 -5.63 -6.20 4.29
CA GLY A 152 -4.74 -5.18 4.88
C GLY A 152 -5.08 -3.77 4.40
N PHE A 153 -5.26 -3.60 3.10
CA PHE A 153 -5.60 -2.31 2.49
C PHE A 153 -6.92 -1.74 3.01
N LEU A 154 -7.98 -2.56 3.08
CA LEU A 154 -9.26 -2.15 3.66
C LEU A 154 -9.14 -1.82 5.16
N ALA A 155 -8.38 -2.60 5.93
CA ALA A 155 -8.14 -2.30 7.33
C ALA A 155 -7.48 -0.92 7.51
N GLY A 156 -6.51 -0.57 6.66
CA GLY A 156 -5.86 0.74 6.66
C GLY A 156 -6.82 1.90 6.35
N ILE A 157 -7.62 1.77 5.28
CA ILE A 157 -8.61 2.79 4.92
C ILE A 157 -9.58 3.01 6.07
N PHE A 158 -10.16 1.94 6.61
CA PHE A 158 -11.19 2.06 7.63
C PHE A 158 -10.64 2.42 9.02
N ALA A 159 -9.36 2.20 9.29
CA ALA A 159 -8.72 2.74 10.48
C ALA A 159 -8.73 4.28 10.48
N GLU A 160 -8.58 4.88 9.30
CA GLU A 160 -8.73 6.31 9.12
C GLU A 160 -10.20 6.73 9.08
N VAL A 161 -11.06 6.05 8.31
CA VAL A 161 -12.48 6.45 8.24
C VAL A 161 -13.16 6.41 9.62
N LEU A 162 -12.89 5.37 10.42
CA LEU A 162 -13.52 5.19 11.73
C LEU A 162 -12.77 5.89 12.86
N ASP A 163 -11.57 6.41 12.60
CA ASP A 163 -10.68 6.97 13.62
C ASP A 163 -10.34 5.99 14.76
N LYS A 164 -10.17 4.71 14.41
CA LYS A 164 -9.94 3.62 15.37
C LYS A 164 -8.94 2.62 14.80
N THR A 165 -8.36 1.81 15.67
CA THR A 165 -7.58 0.66 15.22
C THR A 165 -8.52 -0.52 14.98
N VAL A 166 -8.63 -0.88 13.70
CA VAL A 166 -9.50 -1.94 13.21
C VAL A 166 -8.68 -2.99 12.46
N GLN A 167 -9.25 -4.17 12.34
CA GLN A 167 -8.78 -5.23 11.46
C GLN A 167 -9.84 -5.54 10.43
N ALA A 168 -9.44 -5.99 9.24
CA ALA A 168 -10.34 -6.54 8.25
C ALA A 168 -10.10 -8.05 8.13
N LYS A 169 -11.16 -8.84 8.32
CA LYS A 169 -11.14 -10.29 8.15
C LYS A 169 -11.96 -10.67 6.92
N GLU A 170 -11.34 -11.37 5.98
CA GLU A 170 -12.07 -12.02 4.89
C GLU A 170 -12.86 -13.21 5.47
N VAL A 171 -14.19 -13.16 5.37
CA VAL A 171 -15.10 -14.19 5.89
C VAL A 171 -15.61 -15.12 4.79
N ARG A 172 -15.46 -14.71 3.53
CA ARG A 172 -15.81 -15.50 2.34
C ARG A 172 -14.90 -15.09 1.20
N CYS A 173 -14.42 -16.05 0.42
CA CYS A 173 -13.45 -15.80 -0.65
C CYS A 173 -13.83 -16.50 -1.96
N MET A 174 -13.64 -15.83 -3.09
CA MET A 174 -13.80 -16.43 -4.42
C MET A 174 -12.83 -17.59 -4.66
N SER A 175 -11.64 -17.55 -4.05
CA SER A 175 -10.65 -18.63 -4.10
C SER A 175 -11.15 -19.94 -3.48
N GLN A 176 -12.17 -19.87 -2.61
CA GLN A 176 -12.83 -21.03 -2.01
C GLN A 176 -14.06 -21.50 -2.83
N GLY A 177 -14.28 -20.92 -4.01
CA GLY A 177 -15.44 -21.21 -4.87
C GLY A 177 -16.68 -20.35 -4.59
N ALA A 178 -16.58 -19.31 -3.77
CA ALA A 178 -17.65 -18.33 -3.62
C ALA A 178 -17.79 -17.43 -4.86
N THR A 179 -18.94 -16.77 -4.99
CA THR A 179 -19.20 -15.81 -6.08
C THR A 179 -18.54 -14.45 -5.87
N GLU A 180 -18.20 -14.12 -4.62
CA GLU A 180 -17.66 -12.84 -4.20
C GLU A 180 -16.81 -12.99 -2.93
N CYS A 181 -15.95 -12.01 -2.69
CA CYS A 181 -15.19 -11.89 -1.44
C CYS A 181 -15.94 -10.98 -0.47
N GLU A 182 -16.08 -11.40 0.79
CA GLU A 182 -16.73 -10.63 1.85
C GLU A 182 -15.73 -10.35 2.97
N PHE A 183 -15.64 -9.08 3.39
CA PHE A 183 -14.73 -8.61 4.43
C PHE A 183 -15.53 -7.98 5.56
N LYS A 184 -15.18 -8.36 6.80
CA LYS A 184 -15.72 -7.75 8.02
C LYS A 184 -14.63 -6.95 8.71
N ILE A 185 -14.92 -5.68 8.96
CA ILE A 185 -14.03 -4.73 9.62
C ILE A 185 -14.54 -4.54 11.03
N THR A 186 -13.67 -4.76 12.02
CA THR A 186 -14.01 -4.69 13.45
C THR A 186 -12.87 -4.06 14.23
N LEU A 187 -13.18 -3.48 15.39
CA LEU A 187 -12.17 -3.04 16.36
C LEU A 187 -11.20 -4.17 16.73
N VAL A 188 -9.94 -3.79 16.94
CA VAL A 188 -8.95 -4.65 17.59
C VAL A 188 -9.05 -4.39 19.09
N GLU A 189 -9.54 -5.37 19.84
CA GLU A 189 -9.49 -5.33 21.29
C GLU A 189 -8.06 -5.61 21.75
N THR A 190 -7.38 -4.59 22.25
CA THR A 190 -6.14 -4.75 22.99
C THR A 190 -6.50 -5.15 24.41
N GLY A 191 -6.10 -6.36 24.83
CA GLY A 191 -6.15 -6.75 26.24
C GLY A 191 -5.55 -5.62 27.07
N ASP A 192 -6.31 -5.11 28.05
CA ASP A 192 -6.04 -3.96 28.91
C ASP A 192 -6.78 -2.64 28.56
N GLY A 193 -7.86 -2.69 27.77
CA GLY A 193 -8.86 -1.61 27.73
C GLY A 193 -8.37 -0.25 27.20
N GLN A 194 -7.22 -0.23 26.53
CA GLN A 194 -6.70 0.92 25.82
C GLN A 194 -6.75 0.62 24.33
N GLU A 195 -7.24 1.56 23.51
CA GLU A 195 -7.26 1.42 22.05
C GLU A 195 -5.84 1.13 21.52
N ALA A 196 -5.70 0.10 20.68
CA ALA A 196 -4.46 -0.18 20.00
C ALA A 196 -4.01 1.07 19.23
N GLU A 197 -2.75 1.46 19.35
CA GLU A 197 -2.24 2.65 18.65
C GLU A 197 -2.27 2.39 17.14
N LYS A 198 -2.79 3.35 16.36
CA LYS A 198 -2.80 3.25 14.89
C LYS A 198 -1.39 2.96 14.38
N PRO A 199 -1.21 2.07 13.40
CA PRO A 199 0.08 1.90 12.74
C PRO A 199 0.46 3.21 12.04
N LYS A 200 1.33 3.99 12.67
CA LYS A 200 1.97 5.16 12.07
C LYS A 200 3.05 4.67 11.13
N VAL A 201 2.75 4.65 9.83
CA VAL A 201 3.79 4.51 8.81
C VAL A 201 4.21 5.93 8.42
N ASP A 202 5.22 6.47 9.11
CA ASP A 202 5.82 7.74 8.69
C ASP A 202 6.80 7.48 7.54
N LEU A 203 6.33 7.68 6.31
CA LEU A 203 7.16 7.52 5.11
C LEU A 203 8.25 8.61 5.00
N ASN A 204 8.24 9.62 5.88
CA ASN A 204 9.29 10.65 5.92
C ASN A 204 10.54 10.22 6.71
N GLU A 205 10.49 9.10 7.46
CA GLU A 205 11.64 8.50 8.16
C GLU A 205 12.16 7.23 7.44
N VAL A 206 12.06 7.19 6.11
CA VAL A 206 13.01 6.38 5.34
C VAL A 206 14.25 7.24 5.14
N ASP A 207 15.16 7.20 6.12
CA ASP A 207 16.47 7.87 6.08
C ASP A 207 17.31 7.33 4.91
N GLY A 208 17.01 7.80 3.70
CA GLY A 208 17.92 7.79 2.57
C GLY A 208 18.97 8.86 2.83
N ALA A 209 20.05 8.50 3.52
CA ALA A 209 21.23 9.35 3.60
C ALA A 209 21.66 9.73 2.17
N PRO A 210 21.72 11.03 1.81
CA PRO A 210 22.07 11.43 0.45
C PRO A 210 23.57 11.21 0.25
N LEU A 211 23.94 10.37 -0.72
CA LEU A 211 25.31 10.25 -1.21
C LEU A 211 25.70 11.58 -1.87
N LYS A 212 26.28 12.50 -1.09
CA LYS A 212 27.01 13.66 -1.60
C LYS A 212 28.40 13.21 -2.02
N GLY A 213 28.61 13.07 -3.33
CA GLY A 213 29.92 13.03 -3.95
C GLY A 213 30.04 14.21 -4.92
N GLU A 214 30.70 15.28 -4.50
CA GLU A 214 31.05 16.41 -5.36
C GLU A 214 31.99 15.95 -6.48
N VAL A 215 31.60 16.13 -7.74
CA VAL A 215 32.51 15.98 -8.88
C VAL A 215 33.17 17.34 -9.15
N LYS A 216 34.46 17.45 -8.79
CA LYS A 216 35.33 18.53 -9.29
C LYS A 216 35.94 18.15 -10.66
N PRO A 217 36.15 19.13 -11.55
CA PRO A 217 36.46 18.90 -12.95
C PRO A 217 37.94 18.56 -13.18
N GLY A 218 38.20 17.41 -13.78
CA GLY A 218 39.51 17.01 -14.28
C GLY A 218 39.63 17.31 -15.78
N THR A 219 40.57 18.18 -16.11
CA THR A 219 41.06 18.55 -17.44
C THR A 219 41.36 17.37 -18.36
N GLY A 220 40.93 17.44 -19.62
CA GLY A 220 41.38 16.57 -20.69
C GLY A 220 41.25 17.27 -22.05
N GLY A 221 42.35 17.88 -22.50
CA GLY A 221 42.51 18.30 -23.89
C GLY A 221 43.12 17.17 -24.72
N GLY A 222 42.67 17.05 -25.97
CA GLY A 222 43.53 16.64 -27.08
C GLY A 222 43.59 15.16 -27.47
N SER A 223 42.81 14.85 -28.51
CA SER A 223 43.31 14.25 -29.76
C SER A 223 43.21 12.72 -29.97
N THR A 224 42.36 12.39 -30.96
CA THR A 224 42.55 11.52 -32.14
C THR A 224 42.82 10.00 -32.05
N SER A 225 41.85 9.29 -32.66
CA SER A 225 41.97 8.41 -33.85
C SER A 225 42.24 6.90 -33.71
N THR A 226 41.24 6.17 -34.23
CA THR A 226 41.29 5.07 -35.23
C THR A 226 41.59 3.60 -34.85
N LYS A 227 40.58 2.78 -35.22
CA LYS A 227 40.59 1.54 -36.04
C LYS A 227 41.03 0.18 -35.46
N SER A 228 40.05 -0.73 -35.51
CA SER A 228 40.02 -2.06 -36.19
C SER A 228 40.77 -3.28 -35.63
N ALA A 229 39.94 -4.33 -35.41
CA ALA A 229 40.02 -5.71 -35.90
C ALA A 229 40.89 -6.79 -35.22
N ILE A 230 40.18 -7.85 -34.76
CA ILE A 230 40.37 -9.31 -34.95
C ILE A 230 41.71 -9.97 -34.53
N GLY A 231 41.62 -11.00 -33.65
CA GLY A 231 42.53 -12.16 -33.67
C GLY A 231 42.89 -12.80 -32.31
N THR A 232 42.24 -13.93 -32.00
CA THR A 232 42.59 -15.08 -31.12
C THR A 232 43.92 -15.15 -30.35
N SER A 233 43.87 -15.48 -29.04
CA SER A 233 44.51 -16.67 -28.42
C SER A 233 44.31 -16.73 -26.89
N GLU A 234 44.28 -17.95 -26.37
CA GLU A 234 43.96 -18.43 -25.02
C GLU A 234 44.93 -17.96 -23.90
N GLY A 235 44.45 -17.96 -22.63
CA GLY A 235 45.32 -17.96 -21.44
C GLY A 235 44.77 -17.30 -20.16
N SER A 236 44.01 -18.09 -19.39
CA SER A 236 43.75 -18.08 -17.93
C SER A 236 43.68 -16.80 -17.05
N THR A 237 42.84 -16.96 -16.02
CA THR A 237 42.82 -16.37 -14.66
C THR A 237 42.15 -15.00 -14.44
N GLY A 238 41.04 -15.02 -13.69
CA GLY A 238 40.49 -13.85 -13.00
C GLY A 238 38.97 -13.80 -12.96
N ASP A 239 38.34 -14.69 -12.18
CA ASP A 239 36.94 -14.58 -11.77
C ASP A 239 36.77 -13.33 -10.88
N GLN A 240 36.01 -12.33 -11.33
CA GLN A 240 35.54 -11.22 -10.50
C GLN A 240 34.02 -11.29 -10.42
N THR A 241 33.57 -12.13 -9.50
CA THR A 241 32.23 -12.08 -8.92
C THR A 241 32.12 -10.76 -8.13
N GLU A 242 31.27 -9.84 -8.59
CA GLU A 242 30.84 -8.69 -7.79
C GLU A 242 30.04 -9.21 -6.58
N LYS A 243 30.73 -9.43 -5.47
CA LYS A 243 30.14 -9.56 -4.14
C LYS A 243 29.62 -8.20 -3.71
N SER A 244 28.39 -7.86 -4.12
CA SER A 244 27.57 -6.92 -3.35
C SER A 244 27.24 -7.58 -2.01
N ASP A 245 27.65 -6.95 -0.92
CA ASP A 245 27.77 -7.51 0.42
C ASP A 245 26.54 -8.31 0.89
N SER A 246 26.67 -9.64 0.92
CA SER A 246 25.67 -10.53 1.55
C SER A 246 25.47 -10.15 3.02
N LYS A 247 26.47 -9.56 3.67
CA LYS A 247 26.43 -9.13 5.08
C LYS A 247 25.37 -8.08 5.38
N ASP A 248 25.09 -7.17 4.46
CA ASP A 248 24.12 -6.10 4.69
C ASP A 248 22.67 -6.60 4.49
N ILE A 249 22.48 -7.52 3.55
CA ILE A 249 21.21 -8.23 3.33
C ILE A 249 20.95 -9.19 4.50
N ASP A 250 21.98 -9.95 4.93
CA ASP A 250 21.91 -10.87 6.06
C ASP A 250 21.61 -10.13 7.37
N ALA A 251 22.19 -8.94 7.57
CA ALA A 251 21.89 -8.08 8.74
C ALA A 251 20.46 -7.53 8.72
N GLY A 252 19.91 -7.20 7.53
CA GLY A 252 18.53 -6.79 7.36
C GLY A 252 17.54 -7.93 7.67
N VAL A 253 17.85 -9.14 7.19
CA VAL A 253 17.06 -10.36 7.44
C VAL A 253 17.13 -10.77 8.92
N GLU A 254 18.30 -10.66 9.55
CA GLU A 254 18.48 -10.98 10.98
C GLU A 254 17.74 -9.99 11.90
N LYS A 255 17.72 -8.70 11.54
CA LYS A 255 16.94 -7.67 12.25
C LYS A 255 15.43 -7.91 12.10
N ALA A 256 14.96 -8.27 10.91
CA ALA A 256 13.56 -8.63 10.66
C ALA A 256 13.16 -9.91 11.42
N ALA A 257 14.02 -10.94 11.45
CA ALA A 257 13.80 -12.18 12.19
C ALA A 257 13.77 -11.97 13.71
N ARG A 258 14.56 -11.02 14.24
CA ARG A 258 14.55 -10.66 15.67
C ARG A 258 13.26 -9.93 16.07
N ILE A 259 12.74 -9.06 15.20
CA ILE A 259 11.44 -8.39 15.40
C ILE A 259 10.29 -9.40 15.30
N ALA A 260 10.36 -10.32 14.35
CA ALA A 260 9.39 -11.42 14.20
C ALA A 260 9.40 -12.34 15.42
N LYS A 261 10.56 -12.74 15.95
CA LYS A 261 10.66 -13.55 17.19
C LYS A 261 10.11 -12.82 18.42
N HIS A 262 10.32 -11.51 18.53
CA HIS A 262 9.77 -10.74 19.65
C HIS A 262 8.24 -10.66 19.60
N LYS A 263 7.67 -10.54 18.40
CA LYS A 263 6.21 -10.60 18.18
C LYS A 263 5.66 -12.02 18.30
N GLN A 264 6.40 -13.05 17.88
CA GLN A 264 5.99 -14.45 18.02
C GLN A 264 6.00 -14.91 19.49
N HIS A 265 6.92 -14.41 20.31
CA HIS A 265 6.93 -14.64 21.76
C HIS A 265 5.76 -13.93 22.46
N PHE A 266 5.32 -12.79 21.93
CA PHE A 266 4.08 -12.12 22.34
C PHE A 266 2.85 -12.95 21.97
N TRP A 267 2.75 -13.48 20.75
CA TRP A 267 1.64 -14.33 20.31
C TRP A 267 1.60 -15.72 20.98
N ASN A 268 2.76 -16.32 21.31
CA ASN A 268 2.81 -17.61 22.02
C ASN A 268 2.41 -17.49 23.50
N LYS A 269 2.47 -16.28 24.09
CA LYS A 269 1.94 -16.02 25.43
C LYS A 269 0.41 -16.07 25.47
N PHE A 270 -0.24 -15.74 24.36
CA PHE A 270 -1.70 -15.77 24.19
C PHE A 270 -2.28 -17.13 23.76
N LYS A 271 -1.45 -18.11 23.37
CA LYS A 271 -1.89 -19.48 23.03
C LYS A 271 -1.89 -20.46 24.22
N LYS A 272 -1.60 -19.99 25.44
CA LYS A 272 -1.45 -20.83 26.64
C LYS A 272 -2.53 -20.65 27.71
N GLU A 273 -3.65 -20.02 27.35
CA GLU A 273 -4.92 -20.06 28.09
C GLU A 273 -6.01 -20.65 27.18
#